data_AF-A0A6L5ZFP0-F1
#
_entry.id   AF-A0A6L5ZFP0-F1
#
_cell.length_a   1.000
_cell.length_b   1.000
_cell.length_c   1.000
_cell.angle_alpha   90.00
_cell.angle_beta   90.00
_cell.angle_gamma   90.00
#
_symmetry.space_group_name_H-M   'P 1'
#
loop_
_entity.id
_entity.type
_entity.pdbx_description
1 polymer ?
#
loop_
_entity_poly.entity_id
_entity_poly.type
_entity_poly.pdbx_seq_one_letter_code
_entity_poly.pdbx_strand_id
1 'polypeptide(L)'
;MEANESTPLAAAEQMFVQYSAQLAEAVDAVLVDWVCNCVKNRAASAGMSLDQSQLARSKDAGEQCQSELSAKMRALLQTDLDAQQGSPLSLLRSSTGYATAVLQSAGVPEVQRDEFEQRAFPEDIYGLAPASFSDVDERLRDPGLEWGAAKAHLHLLRRREAGQR
;
A
#
# COMPACT_ATOMS: atom_id res chain seq x y z
N MET A 1 19.99 18.40 -36.32
CA MET A 1 20.19 17.96 -34.93
C MET A 1 19.25 18.80 -34.10
N GLU A 2 17.95 18.47 -34.15
CA GLU A 2 16.94 19.20 -33.38
C GLU A 2 16.93 18.65 -31.97
N ALA A 3 17.16 19.52 -30.99
CA ALA A 3 17.02 19.18 -29.59
C ALA A 3 15.55 18.82 -29.35
N ASN A 4 15.31 17.56 -28.99
CA ASN A 4 14.00 17.07 -28.61
C ASN A 4 13.66 17.66 -27.23
N GLU A 5 13.20 18.91 -27.18
CA GLU A 5 12.71 19.52 -25.95
C GLU A 5 11.36 18.88 -25.59
N SER A 6 11.39 17.90 -24.69
CA SER A 6 10.18 17.31 -24.11
C SER A 6 9.33 18.41 -23.47
N THR A 7 8.06 18.50 -23.88
CA THR A 7 7.08 19.41 -23.28
C THR A 7 6.98 19.20 -21.76
N PRO A 8 6.69 20.23 -20.94
CA PRO A 8 6.53 20.06 -19.50
C PRO A 8 5.56 18.94 -19.09
N LEU A 9 4.47 18.74 -19.84
CA LEU A 9 3.55 17.62 -19.61
C LEU A 9 4.22 16.27 -19.85
N ALA A 10 4.91 16.08 -20.97
CA ALA A 10 5.59 14.83 -21.30
C ALA A 10 6.68 14.48 -20.27
N ALA A 11 7.40 15.47 -19.76
CA ALA A 11 8.37 15.28 -18.67
C ALA A 11 7.68 14.84 -17.37
N ALA A 12 6.55 15.46 -17.01
CA ALA A 12 5.76 15.08 -15.83
C ALA A 12 5.17 13.67 -15.96
N GLU A 13 4.74 13.26 -17.15
CA GLU A 13 4.27 11.88 -17.40
C GLU A 13 5.38 10.86 -17.21
N GLN A 14 6.58 11.14 -17.72
CA GLN A 14 7.75 10.27 -17.52
C GLN A 14 8.13 10.15 -16.04
N MET A 15 8.14 11.27 -15.30
CA MET A 15 8.39 11.26 -13.86
C MET A 15 7.33 10.46 -13.10
N PHE A 16 6.04 10.64 -13.45
CA PHE A 16 4.96 9.88 -12.82
C PHE A 16 5.10 8.37 -13.04
N VAL A 17 5.44 7.94 -14.26
CA VAL A 17 5.71 6.52 -14.55
C VAL A 17 6.90 5.99 -13.75
N GLN A 18 7.98 6.77 -13.66
CA GLN A 18 9.17 6.39 -12.90
C GLN A 18 8.85 6.21 -11.41
N TYR A 19 8.22 7.19 -10.76
CA TYR A 19 7.88 7.11 -9.34
C TYR A 19 6.82 6.04 -9.06
N SER A 20 5.92 5.78 -10.01
CA SER A 20 4.97 4.67 -9.92
C SER A 20 5.67 3.31 -9.93
N ALA A 21 6.68 3.12 -10.77
CA ALA A 21 7.48 1.90 -10.78
C ALA A 21 8.29 1.73 -9.48
N GLN A 22 8.94 2.80 -9.01
CA GLN A 22 9.70 2.80 -7.76
C GLN A 22 8.82 2.49 -6.54
N LEU A 23 7.63 3.08 -6.46
CA LEU A 23 6.68 2.78 -5.39
C LEU A 23 6.24 1.31 -5.43
N ALA A 24 5.94 0.76 -6.61
CA ALA A 24 5.55 -0.64 -6.75
C ALA A 24 6.66 -1.60 -6.27
N GLU A 25 7.91 -1.33 -6.64
CA GLU A 25 9.07 -2.11 -6.21
C GLU A 25 9.33 -1.99 -4.71
N ALA A 26 9.27 -0.76 -4.17
CA ALA A 26 9.46 -0.53 -2.75
C ALA A 26 8.38 -1.25 -1.92
N VAL A 27 7.11 -1.20 -2.34
CA VAL A 27 6.02 -1.95 -1.68
C VAL A 27 6.29 -3.44 -1.73
N ASP A 28 6.57 -4.00 -2.93
CA ASP A 28 6.87 -5.42 -3.11
C ASP A 28 7.97 -5.91 -2.15
N ALA A 29 9.02 -5.11 -1.97
CA ALA A 29 10.16 -5.44 -1.12
C ALA A 29 9.84 -5.54 0.39
N VAL A 30 8.73 -4.98 0.87
CA VAL A 30 8.40 -4.92 2.31
C VAL A 30 7.16 -5.71 2.70
N LEU A 31 6.37 -6.21 1.74
CA LEU A 31 5.06 -6.81 2.04
C LEU A 31 5.12 -8.01 2.99
N VAL A 32 6.08 -8.91 2.81
CA VAL A 32 6.22 -10.10 3.66
C VAL A 32 6.51 -9.69 5.10
N ASP A 33 7.47 -8.80 5.30
CA ASP A 33 7.86 -8.31 6.62
C ASP A 33 6.73 -7.53 7.28
N TRP A 34 6.02 -6.70 6.52
CA TRP A 34 4.89 -5.93 7.02
C TRP A 34 3.76 -6.83 7.55
N VAL A 35 3.36 -7.88 6.81
CA VAL A 35 2.36 -8.84 7.27
C VAL A 35 2.84 -9.53 8.55
N CYS A 36 4.10 -9.97 8.59
CA CYS A 36 4.69 -10.57 9.78
C CYS A 36 4.67 -9.63 10.99
N ASN A 37 4.99 -8.36 10.78
CA ASN A 37 4.99 -7.35 11.83
C ASN A 37 3.58 -7.04 12.32
N CYS A 38 2.57 -7.00 11.44
CA CYS A 38 1.17 -6.85 11.84
C CYS A 38 0.76 -7.97 12.81
N VAL A 39 1.05 -9.23 12.47
CA VAL A 39 0.71 -10.39 13.31
C VAL A 39 1.46 -10.33 14.64
N LYS A 40 2.78 -10.13 14.60
CA LYS A 40 3.63 -10.08 15.81
C LYS A 40 3.21 -8.95 16.76
N ASN A 41 3.04 -7.75 16.23
CA ASN A 41 2.71 -6.56 17.03
C ASN A 41 1.31 -6.69 17.64
N ARG A 42 0.34 -7.21 16.89
CA ARG A 42 -1.02 -7.40 17.40
C ARG A 42 -1.09 -8.50 18.45
N ALA A 43 -0.45 -9.65 18.22
CA ALA A 43 -0.36 -10.72 19.22
C ALA A 43 0.31 -10.23 20.51
N ALA A 44 1.44 -9.51 20.40
CA ALA A 44 2.14 -8.94 21.54
C ALA A 44 1.27 -7.91 22.29
N SER A 45 0.51 -7.09 21.59
CA SER A 45 -0.44 -6.13 22.20
C SER A 45 -1.56 -6.82 22.98
N ALA A 46 -1.91 -8.07 22.60
CA ALA A 46 -2.85 -8.91 23.33
C ALA A 46 -2.19 -9.72 24.48
N GLY A 47 -0.89 -9.51 24.74
CA GLY A 47 -0.13 -10.27 25.74
C GLY A 47 0.17 -11.71 25.33
N MET A 48 0.04 -12.04 24.04
CA MET A 48 0.29 -13.38 23.51
C MET A 48 1.65 -13.45 22.82
N SER A 49 2.33 -14.59 22.98
CA SER A 49 3.50 -14.95 22.19
C SER A 49 3.12 -15.96 21.11
N LEU A 50 3.71 -15.80 19.93
CA LEU A 50 3.49 -16.71 18.82
C LEU A 50 4.54 -17.83 18.86
N ASP A 51 4.11 -19.08 18.63
CA ASP A 51 5.01 -20.20 18.48
C ASP A 51 5.67 -20.24 17.09
N GLN A 52 6.64 -21.15 16.89
CA GLN A 52 7.34 -21.28 15.61
C GLN A 52 6.41 -21.63 14.44
N SER A 53 5.34 -22.40 14.69
CA SER A 53 4.38 -22.77 13.66
C SER A 53 3.52 -21.59 13.22
N GLN A 54 3.12 -20.73 14.17
CA GLN A 54 2.36 -19.51 13.91
C GLN A 54 3.23 -18.45 13.20
N LEU A 55 4.51 -18.35 13.57
CA LEU A 55 5.46 -17.49 12.87
C LEU A 55 5.71 -17.96 11.42
N ALA A 56 5.80 -19.27 11.18
CA ALA A 56 5.89 -19.83 9.84
C ALA A 56 4.63 -19.51 9.01
N ARG A 57 3.42 -19.74 9.56
CA ARG A 57 2.16 -19.37 8.89
C ARG A 57 2.07 -17.88 8.58
N SER A 58 2.57 -17.02 9.48
CA SER A 58 2.61 -15.59 9.24
C SER A 58 3.50 -15.22 8.05
N LYS A 59 4.61 -15.93 7.87
CA LYS A 59 5.50 -15.76 6.73
C LYS A 59 4.84 -16.24 5.44
N ASP A 60 4.24 -17.43 5.45
CA ASP A 60 3.52 -17.98 4.30
C ASP A 60 2.38 -17.04 3.85
N ALA A 61 1.64 -16.47 4.80
CA ALA A 61 0.61 -15.47 4.53
C ALA A 61 1.18 -14.18 3.92
N GLY A 62 2.37 -13.76 4.38
CA GLY A 62 3.10 -12.63 3.81
C GLY A 62 3.56 -12.87 2.37
N GLU A 63 4.10 -14.06 2.07
CA GLU A 63 4.51 -14.48 0.73
C GLU A 63 3.31 -14.58 -0.22
N GLN A 64 2.18 -15.10 0.26
CA GLN A 64 0.94 -15.11 -0.51
C GLN A 64 0.42 -13.69 -0.78
N CYS A 65 0.40 -12.83 0.24
CA CYS A 65 0.04 -11.42 0.10
C CYS A 65 0.91 -10.72 -0.94
N GLN A 66 2.22 -10.89 -0.87
CA GLN A 66 3.16 -10.33 -1.85
C GLN A 66 2.85 -10.82 -3.27
N SER A 67 2.71 -12.13 -3.47
CA SER A 67 2.43 -12.70 -4.79
C SER A 67 1.18 -12.11 -5.44
N GLU A 68 0.09 -12.00 -4.68
CA GLU A 68 -1.18 -11.48 -5.19
C GLU A 68 -1.22 -9.95 -5.31
N LEU A 69 -0.69 -9.24 -4.31
CA LEU A 69 -0.79 -7.79 -4.24
C LEU A 69 0.19 -7.11 -5.18
N SER A 70 1.38 -7.65 -5.39
CA SER A 70 2.39 -7.03 -6.24
C SER A 70 1.96 -6.98 -7.72
N ALA A 71 1.21 -7.99 -8.19
CA ALA A 71 0.59 -7.95 -9.52
C ALA A 71 -0.49 -6.85 -9.61
N LYS A 72 -1.37 -6.76 -8.61
CA LYS A 72 -2.45 -5.75 -8.55
C LYS A 72 -1.88 -4.33 -8.42
N MET A 73 -0.84 -4.15 -7.60
CA MET A 73 -0.15 -2.87 -7.38
C MET A 73 0.50 -2.37 -8.66
N ARG A 74 1.25 -3.22 -9.36
CA ARG A 74 1.85 -2.88 -10.67
C ARG A 74 0.77 -2.52 -11.69
N ALA A 75 -0.29 -3.31 -11.80
CA ALA A 75 -1.39 -3.04 -12.73
C ALA A 75 -2.08 -1.69 -12.44
N LEU A 76 -2.36 -1.39 -11.16
CA LEU A 76 -2.92 -0.10 -10.75
C LEU A 76 -1.99 1.06 -11.15
N LEU A 77 -0.71 0.94 -10.82
CA LEU A 77 0.27 2.01 -11.01
C LEU A 77 0.69 2.21 -12.47
N GLN A 78 0.48 1.21 -13.33
CA GLN A 78 0.63 1.32 -14.78
C GLN A 78 -0.63 1.86 -15.48
N THR A 79 -1.77 1.84 -14.81
CA THR A 79 -3.01 2.43 -15.35
C THR A 79 -2.88 3.95 -15.38
N ASP A 80 -3.37 4.58 -16.45
CA ASP A 80 -3.38 6.04 -16.56
C ASP A 80 -4.03 6.68 -15.32
N LEU A 81 -3.44 7.79 -14.87
CA LEU A 81 -3.81 8.50 -13.66
C LEU A 81 -5.31 8.76 -13.53
N ASP A 82 -5.97 9.17 -14.63
CA ASP A 82 -7.39 9.53 -14.63
C ASP A 82 -8.30 8.29 -14.73
N ALA A 83 -7.75 7.13 -15.09
CA ALA A 83 -8.45 5.85 -15.16
C ALA A 83 -8.23 4.96 -13.91
N GLN A 84 -7.31 5.32 -13.01
CA GLN A 84 -7.04 4.56 -11.78
C GLN A 84 -8.27 4.50 -10.88
N GLN A 85 -8.77 3.28 -10.63
CA GLN A 85 -9.80 3.02 -9.63
C GLN A 85 -9.14 2.67 -8.29
N GLY A 86 -9.20 3.60 -7.34
CA GLY A 86 -8.60 3.45 -6.00
C GLY A 86 -7.18 3.99 -5.88
N SER A 87 -6.46 3.55 -4.84
CA SER A 87 -5.10 4.01 -4.54
C SER A 87 -4.20 2.85 -4.08
N PRO A 88 -2.87 2.96 -4.19
CA PRO A 88 -1.94 1.99 -3.63
C PRO A 88 -2.20 1.71 -2.14
N LEU A 89 -2.55 2.75 -1.38
CA LEU A 89 -2.86 2.61 0.04
C LEU A 89 -4.20 1.88 0.28
N SER A 90 -5.20 2.08 -0.58
CA SER A 90 -6.44 1.28 -0.55
C SER A 90 -6.18 -0.20 -0.80
N LEU A 91 -5.26 -0.53 -1.72
CA LEU A 91 -4.84 -1.92 -1.97
C LEU A 91 -4.15 -2.53 -0.74
N LEU A 92 -3.22 -1.80 -0.10
CA LEU A 92 -2.56 -2.23 1.14
C LEU A 92 -3.59 -2.46 2.26
N ARG A 93 -4.57 -1.56 2.43
CA ARG A 93 -5.64 -1.75 3.43
C ARG A 93 -6.48 -3.00 3.16
N SER A 94 -6.72 -3.35 1.90
CA SER A 94 -7.48 -4.55 1.55
C SER A 94 -6.72 -5.85 1.79
N SER A 95 -5.39 -5.80 1.96
CA SER A 95 -4.57 -7.00 2.19
C SER A 95 -4.34 -7.31 3.67
N THR A 96 -4.92 -6.56 4.60
CA THR A 96 -4.86 -6.89 6.04
C THR A 96 -5.54 -8.22 6.38
N GLY A 97 -6.38 -8.75 5.48
CA GLY A 97 -7.00 -10.07 5.61
C GLY A 97 -6.01 -11.21 5.80
N TYR A 98 -4.80 -11.13 5.20
CA TYR A 98 -3.76 -12.16 5.37
C TYR A 98 -3.27 -12.24 6.82
N ALA A 99 -2.97 -11.09 7.43
CA ALA A 99 -2.57 -11.03 8.84
C ALA A 99 -3.75 -11.41 9.76
N THR A 100 -4.97 -10.96 9.43
CA THR A 100 -6.20 -11.26 10.17
C THR A 100 -6.45 -12.76 10.27
N ALA A 101 -6.32 -13.50 9.18
CA ALA A 101 -6.51 -14.95 9.16
C ALA A 101 -5.52 -15.68 10.09
N VAL A 102 -4.25 -15.25 10.10
CA VAL A 102 -3.23 -15.82 10.99
C VAL A 102 -3.56 -15.54 12.45
N LEU A 103 -3.92 -14.29 12.78
CA LEU A 103 -4.29 -13.89 14.15
C LEU A 103 -5.51 -14.65 14.67
N GLN A 104 -6.57 -14.79 13.85
CA GLN A 104 -7.74 -15.60 14.20
C GLN A 104 -7.37 -17.06 14.46
N SER A 105 -6.54 -17.65 13.58
CA SER A 105 -6.09 -19.04 13.74
C SER A 105 -5.23 -19.25 14.99
N ALA A 106 -4.54 -18.20 15.44
CA ALA A 106 -3.73 -18.19 16.64
C ALA A 106 -4.54 -17.90 17.91
N GLY A 107 -5.85 -17.60 17.78
CA GLY A 107 -6.73 -17.29 18.90
C GLY A 107 -6.47 -15.92 19.52
N VAL A 108 -5.87 -14.98 18.77
CA VAL A 108 -5.67 -13.61 19.25
C VAL A 108 -7.03 -12.92 19.36
N PRO A 109 -7.35 -12.26 20.50
CA PRO A 109 -8.62 -11.56 20.63
C PRO A 109 -8.69 -10.35 19.70
N GLU A 110 -9.88 -10.11 19.15
CA GLU A 110 -10.20 -8.90 18.36
C GLU A 110 -10.06 -7.63 19.21
N VAL A 111 -9.87 -6.50 18.55
CA VAL A 111 -9.69 -5.22 19.23
C VAL A 111 -10.99 -4.43 19.26
N GLN A 112 -11.22 -3.71 20.36
CA GLN A 112 -12.33 -2.76 20.42
C GLN A 112 -11.96 -1.53 19.57
N ARG A 113 -12.63 -1.38 18.43
CA ARG A 113 -12.48 -0.27 17.50
C ARG A 113 -13.56 0.77 17.74
N ASP A 114 -13.29 2.03 17.41
CA ASP A 114 -14.34 3.06 17.48
C ASP A 114 -15.37 2.90 16.34
N GLU A 115 -16.52 3.57 16.46
CA GLU A 115 -17.61 3.46 15.47
C GLU A 115 -17.21 3.95 14.08
N PHE A 116 -16.29 4.91 13.99
CA PHE A 116 -15.82 5.46 12.72
C PHE A 116 -14.91 4.45 12.01
N GLU A 117 -13.96 3.85 12.72
CA GLU A 117 -13.08 2.80 12.20
C GLU A 117 -13.85 1.57 11.74
N GLN A 118 -14.83 1.11 12.53
CA GLN A 118 -15.68 -0.02 12.16
C GLN A 118 -16.49 0.26 10.89
N ARG A 119 -16.95 1.51 10.70
CA ARG A 119 -17.68 1.90 9.50
C ARG A 119 -16.78 2.05 8.29
N ALA A 120 -15.58 2.59 8.48
CA ALA A 120 -14.62 2.82 7.40
C ALA A 120 -13.98 1.51 6.91
N PHE A 121 -13.72 0.57 7.82
CA PHE A 121 -13.02 -0.68 7.54
C PHE A 121 -13.70 -1.86 8.25
N PRO A 122 -14.94 -2.24 7.88
CA PRO A 122 -15.70 -3.26 8.62
C PRO A 122 -14.94 -4.58 8.80
N GLU A 123 -14.23 -5.02 7.77
CA GLU A 123 -13.47 -6.27 7.75
C GLU A 123 -12.16 -6.24 8.58
N ASP A 124 -11.66 -5.06 8.95
CA ASP A 124 -10.38 -4.90 9.65
C ASP A 124 -10.51 -5.06 11.17
N ILE A 125 -11.04 -6.20 11.61
CA ILE A 125 -11.39 -6.50 13.02
C ILE A 125 -10.22 -6.36 14.01
N TYR A 126 -8.97 -6.33 13.52
CA TYR A 126 -7.76 -6.10 14.31
C TYR A 126 -7.18 -4.70 14.18
N GLY A 127 -7.78 -3.78 13.43
CA GLY A 127 -7.27 -2.42 13.23
C GLY A 127 -5.84 -2.42 12.69
N LEU A 128 -5.62 -3.10 11.57
CA LEU A 128 -4.33 -3.27 10.90
C LEU A 128 -4.19 -2.36 9.67
N ALA A 129 -5.28 -1.75 9.20
CA ALA A 129 -5.31 -0.94 8.00
C ALA A 129 -4.38 0.28 8.15
N PRO A 130 -3.35 0.44 7.29
CA PRO A 130 -2.41 1.54 7.42
C PRO A 130 -3.07 2.88 7.07
N ALA A 131 -2.83 3.91 7.87
CA ALA A 131 -3.28 5.27 7.59
C ALA A 131 -2.38 5.95 6.54
N SER A 132 -1.11 5.55 6.47
CA SER A 132 -0.06 6.07 5.58
C SER A 132 0.91 4.98 5.13
N PHE A 133 1.76 5.28 4.15
CA PHE A 133 2.82 4.35 3.73
C PHE A 133 3.84 4.06 4.84
N SER A 134 4.11 5.02 5.73
CA SER A 134 5.03 4.82 6.86
C SER A 134 4.51 3.87 7.91
N ASP A 135 3.19 3.62 7.97
CA ASP A 135 2.62 2.60 8.88
C ASP A 135 2.88 1.18 8.36
N VAL A 136 3.22 1.05 7.08
CA VAL A 136 3.62 -0.23 6.47
C VAL A 136 5.10 -0.46 6.71
N ASP A 137 5.93 0.48 6.26
CA ASP A 137 7.38 0.47 6.47
C ASP A 137 7.95 1.88 6.29
N GLU A 138 8.95 2.27 7.09
CA GLU A 138 9.58 3.59 6.97
C GLU A 138 10.19 3.84 5.58
N ARG A 139 10.67 2.77 4.92
CA ARG A 139 11.24 2.80 3.56
C ARG A 139 10.24 3.26 2.50
N LEU A 140 8.93 3.20 2.80
CA LEU A 140 7.89 3.65 1.87
C LEU A 140 7.52 5.13 2.02
N ARG A 141 8.07 5.84 3.01
CA ARG A 141 7.78 7.26 3.22
C ARG A 141 8.10 8.09 1.98
N ASP A 142 9.34 8.04 1.53
CA ASP A 142 9.81 8.89 0.45
C ASP A 142 9.23 8.46 -0.91
N PRO A 143 9.22 7.16 -1.29
CA PRO A 143 8.56 6.72 -2.52
C PRO A 143 7.07 7.11 -2.58
N GLY A 144 6.36 7.01 -1.44
CA GLY A 144 4.96 7.42 -1.34
C GLY A 144 4.76 8.93 -1.53
N LEU A 145 5.65 9.74 -0.95
CA LEU A 145 5.63 11.20 -1.09
C LEU A 145 5.93 11.64 -2.53
N GLU A 146 6.99 11.10 -3.12
CA GLU A 146 7.42 11.41 -4.49
C GLU A 146 6.35 11.05 -5.51
N TRP A 147 5.78 9.84 -5.39
CA TRP A 147 4.65 9.42 -6.23
C TRP A 147 3.44 10.34 -6.08
N GLY A 148 3.07 10.70 -4.84
CA GLY A 148 1.95 11.60 -4.57
C GLY A 148 2.15 12.99 -5.16
N ALA A 149 3.36 13.53 -5.05
CA ALA A 149 3.74 14.82 -5.64
C ALA A 149 3.70 14.78 -7.17
N ALA A 150 4.27 13.73 -7.79
CA ALA A 150 4.24 13.55 -9.23
C ALA A 150 2.81 13.41 -9.77
N LYS A 151 1.96 12.64 -9.08
CA LYS A 151 0.53 12.50 -9.39
C LYS A 151 -0.19 13.85 -9.39
N ALA A 152 -0.03 14.62 -8.31
CA ALA A 152 -0.65 15.93 -8.18
C ALA A 152 -0.15 16.91 -9.25
N HIS A 153 1.15 16.93 -9.51
CA HIS A 153 1.76 17.79 -10.53
C HIS A 153 1.22 17.48 -11.93
N LEU A 154 1.18 16.20 -12.31
CA LEU A 154 0.66 15.77 -13.60
C LEU A 154 -0.82 16.15 -13.77
N HIS A 155 -1.63 15.93 -12.73
CA HIS A 155 -3.04 16.31 -12.75
C HIS A 155 -3.24 17.83 -12.94
N LEU A 156 -2.42 18.66 -12.29
CA LEU A 156 -2.46 20.12 -12.48
C LEU A 156 -2.09 20.54 -13.91
N LEU A 157 -1.08 19.92 -14.50
CA LEU A 157 -0.67 20.20 -15.88
C LEU A 157 -1.76 19.81 -16.88
N ARG A 158 -2.36 18.62 -16.74
CA ARG A 158 -3.49 18.16 -17.58
C ARG A 158 -4.68 19.12 -17.51
N ARG A 159 -5.06 19.56 -16.30
CA ARG A 159 -6.14 20.55 -16.12
C ARG A 159 -5.85 21.89 -16.81
N ARG A 160 -4.59 22.35 -16.72
CA ARG A 160 -4.15 23.59 -17.37
C ARG A 160 -4.25 23.49 -18.90
N GLU A 161 -3.84 22.37 -19.50
CA GLU A 161 -3.95 22.15 -20.94
C GLU A 161 -5.40 22.03 -21.40
N ALA A 162 -6.26 21.41 -20.59
CA ALA A 162 -7.71 21.32 -20.85
C ALA A 162 -8.45 22.67 -20.67
N GLY A 163 -7.76 23.76 -20.31
CA GLY A 163 -8.35 25.09 -20.08
C GLY A 163 -9.20 25.18 -18.81
N GLN A 164 -9.12 24.18 -17.92
CA GLN A 164 -9.89 24.11 -16.69
C GLN A 164 -9.04 24.66 -15.53
N ARG A 165 -9.30 25.90 -15.11
CA ARG A 165 -8.74 26.47 -13.87
C ARG A 165 -9.51 25.99 -12.65
#